data_AF-A0A8J3FG13-F1
#
_entry.id   AF-A0A8J3FG13-F1
#
_cell.length_a   1.000
_cell.length_b   1.000
_cell.length_c   1.000
_cell.angle_alpha   90.00
_cell.angle_beta   90.00
_cell.angle_gamma   90.00
#
_symmetry.space_group_name_H-M   'P 1'
#
loop_
_entity.id
_entity.type
_entity.pdbx_description
1 polymer ?
#
loop_
_entity_poly.entity_id
_entity_poly.type
_entity_poly.pdbx_seq_one_letter_code
_entity_poly.pdbx_strand_id
1 'polypeptide(L)'
;MTRTLFRSSAMSRNAGPEKLDERIRVVTVGGWISLAIGLVVAVSLLAWAWIGTTRSQVSGTALLVRAPYTFTAEAPAYGFVVEGPPAEGVGVVQGQRLARVRAAGAPTGAPLVDVLSPVTGTVISRAAERGTTVVQGQDVAYLEVTDGPLVAQAFVPTGAGKRVVKGMAATVEPSTAPAAVYGLLRAEVLAVSGYSVSPDRVRTVVGHGALADQIVNGPPVLLVTLALESAGAPDRFSWTSGAGPPFTIGSGTLAEATITVASARPIDAVFGRADR
;
A
#
# COMPACT_ATOMS: atom_id res chain seq x y z
N MET A 1 54.46 18.88 -94.46
CA MET A 1 53.38 18.12 -95.13
C MET A 1 52.86 17.10 -94.12
N THR A 2 51.59 16.91 -93.77
CA THR A 2 50.29 17.55 -94.04
C THR A 2 49.32 16.98 -92.97
N ARG A 3 48.38 17.81 -92.49
CA ARG A 3 47.29 17.49 -91.53
C ARG A 3 46.44 16.27 -91.90
N THR A 4 45.80 15.66 -90.88
CA THR A 4 44.32 15.48 -90.70
C THR A 4 44.08 14.80 -89.33
N LEU A 5 43.58 15.43 -88.26
CA LEU A 5 42.21 15.92 -87.97
C LEU A 5 41.09 14.89 -88.26
N PHE A 6 40.50 14.38 -87.17
CA PHE A 6 39.14 13.84 -86.97
C PHE A 6 38.52 12.90 -88.03
N ARG A 7 38.06 11.73 -87.56
CA ARG A 7 36.63 11.31 -87.52
C ARG A 7 36.46 9.78 -87.61
N SER A 8 36.10 9.14 -86.50
CA SER A 8 35.17 8.01 -86.47
C SER A 8 34.64 7.76 -85.03
N SER A 9 34.17 8.83 -84.39
CA SER A 9 33.07 8.70 -83.45
C SER A 9 31.80 8.74 -84.28
N ALA A 10 31.18 7.57 -84.45
CA ALA A 10 29.90 7.25 -85.08
C ALA A 10 30.03 6.31 -86.29
N MET A 11 30.06 5.00 -86.02
CA MET A 11 29.06 4.07 -86.58
C MET A 11 29.26 2.64 -86.05
N SER A 12 28.19 2.13 -85.44
CA SER A 12 27.82 0.72 -85.38
C SER A 12 28.83 -0.28 -84.80
N ARG A 13 28.76 -0.47 -83.48
CA ARG A 13 28.39 -1.82 -83.01
C ARG A 13 27.11 -1.72 -82.20
N ASN A 14 26.05 -2.16 -82.87
CA ASN A 14 24.71 -2.38 -82.38
C ASN A 14 24.73 -3.05 -81.01
N ALA A 15 23.91 -2.49 -80.12
CA ALA A 15 22.91 -3.24 -79.35
C ALA A 15 23.18 -4.74 -79.25
N GLY A 16 24.03 -5.12 -78.29
CA GLY A 16 23.98 -6.47 -77.74
C GLY A 16 22.72 -6.55 -76.85
N PRO A 17 21.73 -7.39 -77.17
CA PRO A 17 20.50 -7.56 -76.39
C PRO A 17 20.73 -8.40 -75.11
N GLU A 18 21.87 -8.21 -74.44
CA GLU A 18 22.42 -9.16 -73.45
C GLU A 18 22.63 -8.52 -72.06
N LYS A 19 22.02 -7.35 -71.78
CA LYS A 19 22.03 -6.72 -70.44
C LYS A 19 20.65 -6.72 -69.77
N LEU A 20 19.76 -7.61 -70.20
CA LEU A 20 18.54 -7.95 -69.45
C LEU A 20 18.80 -9.06 -68.41
N ASP A 21 19.99 -9.64 -68.40
CA ASP A 21 20.36 -10.80 -67.58
C ASP A 21 21.41 -10.48 -66.51
N GLU A 22 21.63 -9.20 -66.18
CA GLU A 22 22.02 -8.87 -64.82
C GLU A 22 20.82 -9.20 -63.96
N ARG A 23 20.75 -10.47 -63.53
CA ARG A 23 19.83 -10.94 -62.50
C ARG A 23 19.94 -9.91 -61.40
N ILE A 24 18.92 -9.06 -61.28
CA ILE A 24 18.79 -8.16 -60.16
C ILE A 24 18.95 -9.07 -58.95
N ARG A 25 20.09 -9.00 -58.26
CA ARG A 25 20.30 -9.73 -57.02
C ARG A 25 19.43 -9.01 -56.01
N VAL A 26 18.14 -9.29 -56.09
CA VAL A 26 17.11 -8.86 -55.17
C VAL A 26 17.45 -9.58 -53.87
N VAL A 27 18.19 -8.86 -53.02
CA VAL A 27 18.57 -9.22 -51.65
C VAL A 27 19.66 -10.31 -51.54
N THR A 28 20.80 -9.96 -50.94
CA THR A 28 21.84 -10.93 -50.55
C THR A 28 21.33 -11.84 -49.41
N VAL A 29 21.86 -13.06 -49.26
CA VAL A 29 21.45 -14.00 -48.19
C VAL A 29 21.49 -13.34 -46.79
N GLY A 30 22.45 -12.45 -46.55
CA GLY A 30 22.52 -11.65 -45.33
C GLY A 30 21.35 -10.69 -45.12
N GLY A 31 20.83 -10.08 -46.20
CA GLY A 31 19.65 -9.21 -46.13
C GLY A 31 18.38 -9.95 -45.70
N TRP A 32 18.21 -11.21 -46.13
CA TRP A 32 17.11 -12.06 -45.68
C TRP A 32 17.21 -12.43 -44.20
N ILE A 33 18.43 -12.66 -43.70
CA ILE A 33 18.67 -12.93 -42.27
C ILE A 33 18.34 -11.70 -41.43
N SER A 34 18.79 -10.50 -41.84
CA SER A 34 18.45 -9.25 -41.16
C SER A 34 16.94 -8.99 -41.16
N LEU A 35 16.25 -9.26 -42.27
CA LEU A 35 14.80 -9.14 -42.36
C LEU A 35 14.08 -10.13 -41.43
N ALA A 36 14.53 -11.38 -41.40
CA ALA A 36 13.97 -12.40 -40.52
C ALA A 36 14.16 -12.06 -39.04
N ILE A 37 15.35 -11.59 -38.64
CA ILE A 37 15.62 -11.13 -37.27
C ILE A 37 14.72 -9.93 -36.93
N GLY A 38 14.63 -8.94 -37.82
CA GLY A 38 13.76 -7.79 -37.65
C GLY A 38 12.28 -8.19 -37.46
N LEU A 39 11.80 -9.15 -38.25
CA LEU A 39 10.45 -9.69 -38.13
C LEU A 39 10.24 -10.40 -36.80
N VAL A 40 11.19 -11.24 -36.37
CA VAL A 40 11.12 -11.94 -35.08
C VAL A 40 11.07 -10.94 -33.92
N VAL A 41 11.92 -9.91 -33.93
CA VAL A 41 11.89 -8.86 -32.90
C VAL A 41 10.56 -8.11 -32.91
N ALA A 42 10.05 -7.72 -34.09
CA ALA A 42 8.77 -7.03 -34.21
C ALA A 42 7.60 -7.87 -33.68
N VAL A 43 7.54 -9.15 -34.06
CA VAL A 43 6.53 -10.09 -33.56
C VAL A 43 6.66 -10.29 -32.05
N SER A 44 7.89 -10.34 -31.54
CA SER A 44 8.14 -10.49 -30.10
C SER A 44 7.68 -9.26 -29.31
N LEU A 45 7.91 -8.05 -29.82
CA LEU A 45 7.43 -6.81 -29.21
C LEU A 45 5.89 -6.72 -29.26
N LEU A 46 5.27 -7.11 -30.37
CA LEU A 46 3.82 -7.17 -30.50
C LEU A 46 3.21 -8.20 -29.54
N ALA A 47 3.81 -9.39 -29.46
CA ALA A 47 3.41 -10.43 -28.52
C ALA A 47 3.55 -9.94 -27.08
N TRP A 48 4.67 -9.29 -26.72
CA TRP A 48 4.85 -8.70 -25.40
C TRP A 48 3.86 -7.56 -25.11
N ALA A 49 3.50 -6.74 -26.10
CA ALA A 49 2.51 -5.69 -25.92
C ALA A 49 1.09 -6.23 -25.67
N TRP A 50 0.76 -7.39 -26.26
CA TRP A 50 -0.52 -8.09 -26.08
C TRP A 50 -0.59 -8.95 -24.82
N ILE A 51 0.52 -9.60 -24.46
CA ILE A 51 0.60 -10.58 -23.37
C ILE A 51 1.09 -9.94 -22.07
N GLY A 52 1.92 -8.90 -22.17
CA GLY A 52 2.43 -8.15 -21.03
C GLY A 52 1.29 -7.56 -20.22
N THR A 53 1.50 -7.46 -18.91
CA THR A 53 0.59 -6.74 -18.02
C THR A 53 1.41 -5.75 -17.21
N THR A 54 1.03 -4.48 -17.25
CA THR A 54 1.54 -3.44 -16.38
C THR A 54 0.56 -3.28 -15.23
N ARG A 55 1.02 -3.54 -14.01
CA ARG A 55 0.19 -3.43 -12.82
C ARG A 55 0.27 -2.01 -12.30
N SER A 56 -0.85 -1.29 -12.29
CA SER A 56 -0.98 -0.03 -11.58
C SER A 56 -1.16 -0.34 -10.10
N GLN A 57 -0.19 0.08 -9.31
CA GLN A 57 -0.17 -0.09 -7.87
C GLN A 57 -0.31 1.25 -7.16
N VAL A 58 -0.87 1.20 -5.96
CA VAL A 58 -0.98 2.33 -5.06
C VAL A 58 -0.35 1.91 -3.73
N SER A 59 0.70 2.61 -3.33
CA SER A 59 1.43 2.32 -2.10
C SER A 59 1.14 3.35 -1.02
N GLY A 60 1.26 2.92 0.23
CA GLY A 60 1.09 3.78 1.41
C GLY A 60 1.71 3.15 2.64
N THR A 61 2.12 4.00 3.59
CA THR A 61 2.58 3.56 4.90
C THR A 61 1.41 2.92 5.65
N ALA A 62 1.65 1.81 6.32
CA ALA A 62 0.65 1.07 7.05
C ALA A 62 1.07 0.77 8.48
N LEU A 63 0.07 0.57 9.35
CA LEU A 63 0.25 0.07 10.70
C LEU A 63 -0.61 -1.18 10.87
N LEU A 64 -0.03 -2.24 11.40
CA LEU A 64 -0.74 -3.46 11.79
C LEU A 64 -1.41 -3.21 13.14
N VAL A 65 -2.72 -3.40 13.20
CA VAL A 65 -3.53 -3.23 14.42
C VAL A 65 -4.65 -4.27 14.49
N ARG A 66 -5.13 -4.60 15.69
CA ARG A 66 -6.31 -5.46 15.85
C ARG A 66 -7.59 -4.65 15.71
N ALA A 67 -8.53 -5.15 14.91
CA ALA A 67 -9.86 -4.57 14.76
C ALA A 67 -10.82 -5.11 15.84
N PRO A 68 -11.70 -4.30 16.46
CA PRO A 68 -11.94 -2.88 16.20
C PRO A 68 -10.82 -1.98 16.71
N TYR A 69 -10.45 -0.98 15.90
CA TYR A 69 -9.17 -0.28 15.96
C TYR A 69 -8.84 0.38 17.30
N THR A 70 -9.84 0.87 18.03
CA THR A 70 -9.65 1.46 19.36
C THR A 70 -10.99 1.49 20.09
N PHE A 71 -10.99 1.11 21.37
CA PHE A 71 -12.06 1.42 22.31
C PHE A 71 -11.60 2.52 23.24
N THR A 72 -12.48 3.47 23.51
CA THR A 72 -12.21 4.57 24.42
C THR A 72 -12.92 4.31 25.73
N ALA A 73 -12.18 4.41 26.83
CA ALA A 73 -12.78 4.54 28.15
C ALA A 73 -12.94 6.03 28.45
N GLU A 74 -14.16 6.47 28.68
CA GLU A 74 -14.51 7.87 28.91
C GLU A 74 -14.78 8.16 30.39
N ALA A 75 -14.53 9.40 30.81
CA ALA A 75 -14.83 9.85 32.15
C ALA A 75 -16.36 9.90 32.37
N PRO A 76 -16.91 9.22 33.40
CA PRO A 76 -18.34 9.18 33.65
C PRO A 76 -18.87 10.48 34.27
N ALA A 77 -18.00 11.36 34.76
CA ALA A 77 -18.37 12.61 35.43
C ALA A 77 -17.27 13.67 35.28
N TYR A 78 -17.65 14.94 35.40
CA TYR A 78 -16.71 16.05 35.50
C TYR A 78 -15.97 16.02 36.85
N GLY A 79 -14.64 16.11 36.82
CA GLY A 79 -13.82 16.00 38.02
C GLY A 79 -12.33 15.91 37.79
N PHE A 80 -11.60 15.48 38.83
CA PHE A 80 -10.15 15.32 38.82
C PHE A 80 -9.76 13.85 38.91
N VAL A 81 -8.85 13.41 38.04
CA VAL A 81 -8.31 12.05 38.06
C VAL A 81 -7.41 11.87 39.29
N VAL A 82 -7.82 10.99 40.19
CA VAL A 82 -7.08 10.63 41.42
C VAL A 82 -6.12 9.48 41.14
N GLU A 83 -6.54 8.55 40.30
CA GLU A 83 -5.72 7.46 39.79
C GLU A 83 -5.91 7.37 38.30
N GLY A 84 -4.80 7.43 37.57
CA GLY A 84 -4.81 7.30 36.12
C GLY A 84 -4.92 5.84 35.67
N PRO A 85 -5.10 5.62 34.36
CA PRO A 85 -5.06 4.31 33.73
C PRO A 85 -3.79 3.52 34.06
N PRO A 86 -3.83 2.18 33.96
CA PRO A 86 -2.63 1.35 33.94
C PRO A 86 -1.63 1.84 32.88
N ALA A 87 -0.36 1.45 33.03
CA ALA A 87 0.65 1.74 32.03
C ALA A 87 0.28 1.16 30.66
N GLU A 88 0.79 1.77 29.60
CA GLU A 88 0.65 1.27 28.23
C GLU A 88 1.24 -0.15 28.12
N GLY A 89 0.63 -0.99 27.30
CA GLY A 89 0.98 -2.40 27.14
C GLY A 89 0.40 -3.34 28.21
N VAL A 90 -0.32 -2.82 29.22
CA VAL A 90 -0.98 -3.66 30.23
C VAL A 90 -2.31 -4.21 29.70
N GLY A 91 -2.48 -5.53 29.82
CA GLY A 91 -3.74 -6.21 29.53
C GLY A 91 -4.80 -5.94 30.61
N VAL A 92 -6.03 -5.69 30.17
CA VAL A 92 -7.20 -5.41 31.00
C VAL A 92 -8.41 -6.22 30.55
N VAL A 93 -9.32 -6.49 31.47
CA VAL A 93 -10.58 -7.22 31.22
C VAL A 93 -11.75 -6.23 31.15
N GLN A 94 -12.79 -6.55 30.39
CA GLN A 94 -14.03 -5.77 30.39
C GLN A 94 -14.57 -5.59 31.81
N GLY A 95 -14.94 -4.35 32.15
CA GLY A 95 -15.39 -3.96 33.49
C GLY A 95 -14.26 -3.73 34.50
N GLN A 96 -13.00 -3.99 34.14
CA GLN A 96 -11.87 -3.68 35.01
C GLN A 96 -11.73 -2.18 35.18
N ARG A 97 -11.49 -1.74 36.41
CA ARG A 97 -11.21 -0.34 36.72
C ARG A 97 -9.90 0.11 36.05
N LEU A 98 -10.00 1.17 35.26
CA LEU A 98 -8.86 1.84 34.61
C LEU A 98 -8.41 3.04 35.42
N ALA A 99 -9.33 3.94 35.78
CA ALA A 99 -9.02 5.17 36.47
C ALA A 99 -10.04 5.47 37.56
N ARG A 100 -9.70 6.41 38.45
CA ARG A 100 -10.63 6.94 39.47
C ARG A 100 -10.72 8.44 39.37
N VAL A 101 -11.95 8.94 39.26
CA VAL A 101 -12.24 10.37 39.15
C VAL A 101 -12.96 10.84 40.41
N ARG A 102 -12.53 11.96 40.95
CA ARG A 102 -13.27 12.66 42.00
C ARG A 102 -14.14 13.72 41.35
N ALA A 103 -15.46 13.56 41.45
CA ALA A 103 -16.40 14.53 40.89
C ALA A 103 -16.14 15.94 41.45
N ALA A 104 -16.28 16.96 40.60
CA ALA A 104 -16.10 18.34 41.00
C ALA A 104 -17.19 18.76 42.01
N GLY A 105 -16.79 19.51 43.04
CA GLY A 105 -17.69 19.92 44.13
C GLY A 105 -17.97 18.83 45.17
N ALA A 106 -17.48 17.60 44.98
CA ALA A 106 -17.58 16.56 46.00
C ALA A 106 -16.63 16.86 47.19
N PRO A 107 -17.09 16.71 48.44
CA PRO A 107 -16.25 16.96 49.62
C PRO A 107 -15.05 16.01 49.68
N THR A 108 -13.98 16.45 50.34
CA THR A 108 -12.78 15.63 50.57
C THR A 108 -13.17 14.35 51.33
N GLY A 109 -13.05 13.19 50.67
CA GLY A 109 -13.45 11.89 51.22
C GLY A 109 -14.71 11.28 50.61
N ALA A 110 -15.40 11.99 49.71
CA ALA A 110 -16.49 11.42 48.91
C ALA A 110 -16.02 10.21 48.09
N PRO A 111 -16.92 9.23 47.81
CA PRO A 111 -16.58 8.08 46.99
C PRO A 111 -16.10 8.52 45.61
N LEU A 112 -15.02 7.89 45.14
CA LEU A 112 -14.49 8.12 43.80
C LEU A 112 -15.38 7.39 42.78
N VAL A 113 -15.46 7.96 41.58
CA VAL A 113 -16.15 7.35 40.45
C VAL A 113 -15.14 6.58 39.63
N ASP A 114 -15.38 5.28 39.48
CA ASP A 114 -14.51 4.40 38.72
C ASP A 114 -14.79 4.55 37.21
N VAL A 115 -13.71 4.72 36.45
CA VAL A 115 -13.71 4.60 34.99
C VAL A 115 -13.41 3.15 34.66
N LEU A 116 -14.33 2.46 33.99
CA LEU A 116 -14.21 1.03 33.70
C LEU A 116 -13.82 0.79 32.25
N SER A 117 -13.12 -0.31 32.01
CA SER A 117 -12.79 -0.76 30.66
C SER A 117 -14.07 -1.24 29.93
N PRO A 118 -14.41 -0.71 28.75
CA PRO A 118 -15.53 -1.19 27.97
C PRO A 118 -15.27 -2.57 27.34
N VAL A 119 -14.00 -2.99 27.23
CA VAL A 119 -13.59 -4.23 26.55
C VAL A 119 -12.46 -4.96 27.27
N THR A 120 -12.28 -6.24 26.94
CA THR A 120 -11.06 -6.99 27.26
C THR A 120 -10.02 -6.70 26.18
N GLY A 121 -8.85 -6.22 26.59
CA GLY A 121 -7.88 -5.64 25.68
C GLY A 121 -6.57 -5.24 26.32
N THR A 122 -5.78 -4.44 25.62
CA THR A 122 -4.51 -3.87 26.09
C THR A 122 -4.59 -2.34 26.04
N VAL A 123 -4.08 -1.67 27.08
CA VAL A 123 -3.98 -0.21 27.10
C VAL A 123 -2.95 0.24 26.06
N ILE A 124 -3.39 0.98 25.03
CA ILE A 124 -2.49 1.48 23.98
C ILE A 124 -1.95 2.87 24.31
N SER A 125 -2.76 3.73 24.92
CA SER A 125 -2.32 5.06 25.35
C SER A 125 -3.19 5.63 26.47
N ARG A 126 -2.60 6.50 27.27
CA ARG A 126 -3.28 7.18 28.39
C ARG A 126 -3.66 8.60 27.97
N ALA A 127 -4.96 8.89 27.92
CA ALA A 127 -5.47 10.21 27.55
C ALA A 127 -5.57 11.16 28.77
N ALA A 128 -5.79 10.62 29.96
CA ALA A 128 -5.82 11.38 31.21
C ALA A 128 -4.92 10.74 32.26
N GLU A 129 -4.00 11.52 32.82
CA GLU A 129 -3.11 11.07 33.90
C GLU A 129 -3.64 11.52 35.27
N ARG A 130 -3.02 11.01 36.34
CA ARG A 130 -3.31 11.48 37.70
C ARG A 130 -3.10 12.99 37.76
N GLY A 131 -4.09 13.70 38.30
CA GLY A 131 -4.09 15.15 38.44
C GLY A 131 -4.75 15.89 37.27
N THR A 132 -5.03 15.22 36.16
CA THR A 132 -5.74 15.82 35.02
C THR A 132 -7.20 16.09 35.41
N THR A 133 -7.73 17.22 34.93
CA THR A 133 -9.17 17.52 35.01
C THR A 133 -9.85 16.91 33.79
N VAL A 134 -10.94 16.18 34.02
CA VAL A 134 -11.73 15.53 32.97
C VAL A 134 -13.17 16.01 33.02
N VAL A 135 -13.80 16.19 31.86
CA VAL A 135 -15.25 16.39 31.73
C VAL A 135 -15.96 15.07 31.44
N GLN A 136 -17.27 15.01 31.70
CA GLN A 136 -18.05 13.83 31.32
C GLN A 136 -17.95 13.58 29.81
N GLY A 137 -17.68 12.32 29.44
CA GLY A 137 -17.46 11.92 28.05
C GLY A 137 -16.05 12.21 27.53
N GLN A 138 -15.14 12.76 28.34
CA GLN A 138 -13.75 12.95 27.93
C GLN A 138 -12.99 11.63 28.01
N ASP A 139 -12.21 11.35 26.96
CA ASP A 139 -11.33 10.19 26.86
C ASP A 139 -10.33 10.12 28.02
N VAL A 140 -10.24 8.96 28.65
CA VAL A 140 -9.34 8.66 29.78
C VAL A 140 -8.24 7.68 29.36
N ALA A 141 -8.60 6.66 28.58
CA ALA A 141 -7.66 5.69 28.04
C ALA A 141 -8.15 5.14 26.69
N TYR A 142 -7.19 4.80 25.84
CA TYR A 142 -7.42 4.09 24.60
C TYR A 142 -7.00 2.63 24.75
N LEU A 143 -7.81 1.72 24.21
CA LEU A 143 -7.67 0.27 24.36
C LEU A 143 -7.73 -0.43 23.00
N GLU A 144 -6.91 -1.47 22.84
CA GLU A 144 -6.98 -2.39 21.71
C GLU A 144 -7.55 -3.74 22.18
N VAL A 145 -8.46 -4.35 21.42
CA VAL A 145 -9.07 -5.65 21.79
C VAL A 145 -8.08 -6.79 21.56
N THR A 146 -8.00 -7.70 22.54
CA THR A 146 -7.10 -8.87 22.48
C THR A 146 -7.46 -9.85 21.35
N ASP A 147 -8.75 -10.12 21.16
CA ASP A 147 -9.25 -11.16 20.24
C ASP A 147 -9.66 -10.63 18.87
N GLY A 148 -9.30 -9.38 18.56
CA GLY A 148 -9.57 -8.78 17.26
C GLY A 148 -8.70 -9.35 16.14
N PRO A 149 -9.20 -9.51 14.89
CA PRO A 149 -8.35 -9.88 13.77
C PRO A 149 -7.32 -8.78 13.52
N LEU A 150 -6.07 -9.18 13.26
CA LEU A 150 -5.02 -8.26 12.84
C LEU A 150 -5.30 -7.80 11.41
N VAL A 151 -5.36 -6.48 11.23
CA VAL A 151 -5.55 -5.81 9.94
C VAL A 151 -4.45 -4.79 9.73
N ALA A 152 -4.17 -4.44 8.47
CA ALA A 152 -3.27 -3.34 8.17
C ALA A 152 -4.09 -2.08 7.83
N GLN A 153 -3.87 -0.99 8.57
CA GLN A 153 -4.40 0.32 8.28
C GLN A 153 -3.38 1.10 7.45
N ALA A 154 -3.64 1.22 6.14
CA ALA A 154 -2.78 1.91 5.19
C ALA A 154 -3.24 3.35 4.95
N PHE A 155 -2.30 4.28 5.03
CA PHE A 155 -2.49 5.70 4.72
C PHE A 155 -2.07 5.94 3.26
N VAL A 156 -3.06 6.15 2.40
CA VAL A 156 -2.87 6.25 0.95
C VAL A 156 -3.18 7.67 0.48
N PRO A 157 -2.33 8.32 -0.34
CA PRO A 157 -2.62 9.65 -0.87
C PRO A 157 -3.99 9.73 -1.55
N THR A 158 -4.78 10.76 -1.24
CA THR A 158 -6.20 10.87 -1.65
C THR A 158 -6.40 10.76 -3.16
N GLY A 159 -5.49 11.33 -3.96
CA GLY A 159 -5.56 11.23 -5.42
C GLY A 159 -5.52 9.78 -5.93
N ALA A 160 -4.63 8.96 -5.36
CA ALA A 160 -4.47 7.56 -5.72
C ALA A 160 -5.53 6.66 -5.06
N GLY A 161 -5.89 6.97 -3.80
CA GLY A 161 -6.84 6.20 -3.00
C GLY A 161 -8.26 6.19 -3.55
N LYS A 162 -8.66 7.19 -4.35
CA LYS A 162 -9.98 7.20 -5.02
C LYS A 162 -10.22 6.04 -5.99
N ARG A 163 -9.15 5.43 -6.49
CA ARG A 163 -9.23 4.26 -7.38
C ARG A 163 -9.28 2.94 -6.60
N VAL A 164 -8.99 2.97 -5.30
CA VAL A 164 -9.01 1.79 -4.45
C VAL A 164 -10.46 1.47 -4.08
N VAL A 165 -10.86 0.21 -4.27
CA VAL A 165 -12.17 -0.29 -3.87
C VAL A 165 -12.05 -1.59 -3.10
N LYS A 166 -13.09 -1.94 -2.34
CA LYS A 166 -13.20 -3.20 -1.62
C LYS A 166 -12.98 -4.37 -2.59
N GLY A 167 -12.25 -5.40 -2.13
CA GLY A 167 -11.96 -6.61 -2.90
C GLY A 167 -10.64 -6.58 -3.68
N MET A 168 -9.97 -5.42 -3.77
CA MET A 168 -8.67 -5.34 -4.45
C MET A 168 -7.60 -6.12 -3.68
N ALA A 169 -6.77 -6.86 -4.42
CA ALA A 169 -5.63 -7.55 -3.85
C ALA A 169 -4.55 -6.55 -3.41
N ALA A 170 -3.99 -6.80 -2.23
CA ALA A 170 -2.91 -6.02 -1.67
C ALA A 170 -1.81 -6.92 -1.12
N THR A 171 -0.63 -6.34 -0.96
CA THR A 171 0.49 -6.95 -0.26
C THR A 171 0.98 -6.02 0.83
N VAL A 172 1.36 -6.58 1.98
CA VAL A 172 1.86 -5.82 3.13
C VAL A 172 3.26 -6.31 3.50
N GLU A 173 4.21 -5.39 3.63
CA GLU A 173 5.57 -5.67 4.06
C GLU A 173 5.78 -5.17 5.49
N PRO A 174 5.81 -6.05 6.51
CA PRO A 174 6.11 -5.65 7.88
C PRO A 174 7.58 -5.24 8.04
N SER A 175 7.85 -4.19 8.79
CA SER A 175 9.22 -3.72 9.09
C SER A 175 10.04 -4.75 9.88
N THR A 176 9.38 -5.64 10.62
CA THR A 176 10.00 -6.73 11.38
C THR A 176 10.28 -7.96 10.53
N ALA A 177 9.70 -8.08 9.33
CA ALA A 177 9.83 -9.23 8.44
C ALA A 177 10.11 -8.77 6.99
N PRO A 178 11.39 -8.50 6.65
CA PRO A 178 11.77 -7.99 5.33
C PRO A 178 11.36 -8.91 4.17
N ALA A 179 10.83 -8.33 3.09
CA ALA A 179 10.30 -9.10 1.96
C ALA A 179 11.36 -9.96 1.25
N ALA A 180 12.62 -9.51 1.25
CA ALA A 180 13.73 -10.25 0.65
C ALA A 180 13.98 -11.62 1.31
N VAL A 181 13.55 -11.81 2.57
CA VAL A 181 13.75 -13.05 3.34
C VAL A 181 12.47 -13.86 3.43
N TYR A 182 11.35 -13.21 3.74
CA TYR A 182 10.09 -13.90 4.08
C TYR A 182 8.98 -13.70 3.04
N GLY A 183 9.19 -12.86 2.03
CA GLY A 183 8.14 -12.41 1.13
C GLY A 183 7.20 -11.39 1.78
N LEU A 184 6.06 -11.16 1.13
CA LEU A 184 5.05 -10.19 1.54
C LEU A 184 3.84 -10.90 2.14
N LEU A 185 3.16 -10.28 3.11
CA LEU A 185 1.84 -10.72 3.55
C LEU A 185 0.83 -10.50 2.43
N ARG A 186 -0.01 -11.51 2.17
CA ARG A 186 -1.16 -11.37 1.27
C ARG A 186 -2.31 -10.71 2.01
N ALA A 187 -2.98 -9.78 1.34
CA ALA A 187 -4.09 -9.05 1.92
C ALA A 187 -5.15 -8.68 0.86
N GLU A 188 -6.33 -8.30 1.34
CA GLU A 188 -7.43 -7.82 0.52
C GLU A 188 -7.98 -6.52 1.10
N VAL A 189 -8.37 -5.57 0.24
CA VAL A 189 -9.02 -4.34 0.68
C VAL A 189 -10.38 -4.66 1.28
N LEU A 190 -10.49 -4.49 2.61
CA LEU A 190 -11.73 -4.67 3.35
C LEU A 190 -12.62 -3.43 3.28
N ALA A 191 -12.02 -2.25 3.43
CA ALA A 191 -12.73 -0.97 3.44
C ALA A 191 -11.80 0.19 3.04
N VAL A 192 -12.40 1.24 2.48
CA VAL A 192 -11.73 2.50 2.15
C VAL A 192 -12.54 3.64 2.79
N SER A 193 -11.87 4.57 3.47
CA SER A 193 -12.55 5.74 4.02
C SER A 193 -13.05 6.65 2.90
N GLY A 194 -14.30 7.11 3.01
CA GLY A 194 -14.88 8.07 2.06
C GLY A 194 -14.31 9.49 2.17
N TYR A 195 -13.57 9.77 3.25
CA TYR A 195 -12.98 11.07 3.56
C TYR A 195 -11.52 10.92 3.95
N SER A 196 -10.75 11.99 3.79
CA SER A 196 -9.38 12.07 4.28
C SER A 196 -9.33 11.96 5.79
N VAL A 197 -8.29 11.30 6.30
CA VAL A 197 -8.10 11.12 7.74
C VAL A 197 -7.79 12.46 8.38
N SER A 198 -8.50 12.81 9.45
CA SER A 198 -8.19 13.98 10.27
C SER A 198 -6.85 13.79 10.99
N PRO A 199 -6.05 14.86 11.19
CA PRO A 199 -4.78 14.77 11.91
C PRO A 199 -4.87 14.11 13.28
N ASP A 200 -5.93 14.37 14.04
CA ASP A 200 -6.12 13.81 15.38
C ASP A 200 -6.26 12.28 15.32
N ARG A 201 -7.03 11.77 14.37
CA ARG A 201 -7.18 10.33 14.13
C ARG A 201 -5.87 9.66 13.69
N VAL A 202 -5.03 10.34 12.90
CA VAL A 202 -3.70 9.82 12.55
C VAL A 202 -2.86 9.66 13.81
N ARG A 203 -2.85 10.67 14.68
CA ARG A 203 -2.10 10.63 15.95
C ARG A 203 -2.59 9.51 16.87
N THR A 204 -3.90 9.30 16.96
CA THR A 204 -4.49 8.21 17.76
C THR A 204 -4.11 6.83 17.23
N VAL A 205 -4.18 6.63 15.91
CA VAL A 205 -3.91 5.31 15.30
C VAL A 205 -2.42 4.99 15.29
N VAL A 206 -1.56 5.98 15.01
CA VAL A 206 -0.12 5.76 14.84
C VAL A 206 0.62 5.72 16.18
N GLY A 207 0.13 6.44 17.20
CA GLY A 207 0.69 6.50 18.56
C GLY A 207 2.05 7.21 18.67
N HIS A 208 2.95 7.02 17.70
CA HIS A 208 4.27 7.65 17.66
C HIS A 208 4.23 9.01 16.95
N GLY A 209 4.59 10.07 17.69
CA GLY A 209 4.57 11.46 17.23
C GLY A 209 5.30 11.69 15.90
N ALA A 210 6.52 11.18 15.72
CA ALA A 210 7.31 11.42 14.52
C ALA A 210 6.70 10.86 13.22
N LEU A 211 6.09 9.66 13.28
CA LEU A 211 5.42 9.08 12.12
C LEU A 211 4.05 9.72 11.87
N ALA A 212 3.33 10.04 12.96
CA ALA A 212 2.09 10.79 12.85
C ALA A 212 2.34 12.16 12.18
N ASP A 213 3.41 12.86 12.58
CA ASP A 213 3.82 14.13 12.00
C ASP A 213 4.20 14.01 10.53
N GLN A 214 4.86 12.92 10.12
CA GLN A 214 5.16 12.68 8.71
C GLN A 214 3.88 12.53 7.87
N ILE A 215 2.88 11.80 8.38
CA ILE A 215 1.60 11.59 7.68
C ILE A 215 0.78 12.88 7.67
N VAL A 216 0.73 13.60 8.79
CA VAL A 216 -0.04 14.85 8.95
C VAL A 216 0.54 15.99 8.13
N ASN A 217 1.87 16.13 8.07
CA ASN A 217 2.54 17.16 7.27
C ASN A 217 2.67 16.78 5.79
N GLY A 218 2.29 15.56 5.43
CA GLY A 218 2.24 15.07 4.06
C GLY A 218 0.98 15.50 3.30
N PRO A 219 0.79 15.01 2.06
CA PRO A 219 -0.45 15.20 1.32
C PRO A 219 -1.62 14.50 2.04
N PRO A 220 -2.88 14.98 1.88
CA PRO A 220 -4.04 14.35 2.49
C PRO A 220 -4.15 12.87 2.13
N VAL A 221 -4.30 12.01 3.13
CA VAL A 221 -4.40 10.55 2.97
C VAL A 221 -5.81 10.04 3.27
N LEU A 222 -6.21 8.99 2.57
CA LEU A 222 -7.34 8.12 2.90
C LEU A 222 -6.84 6.95 3.74
N LEU A 223 -7.72 6.45 4.61
CA LEU A 223 -7.47 5.24 5.38
C LEU A 223 -8.04 4.04 4.62
N VAL A 224 -7.16 3.12 4.24
CA VAL A 224 -7.54 1.84 3.64
C VAL A 224 -7.30 0.74 4.66
N THR A 225 -8.33 -0.05 4.95
CA THR A 225 -8.19 -1.23 5.79
C THR A 225 -7.98 -2.45 4.93
N LEU A 226 -6.90 -3.18 5.21
CA LEU A 226 -6.54 -4.41 4.54
C LEU A 226 -6.72 -5.58 5.51
N ALA A 227 -7.54 -6.55 5.10
CA ALA A 227 -7.65 -7.83 5.79
C ALA A 227 -6.48 -8.71 5.37
N LEU A 228 -5.71 -9.18 6.36
CA LEU A 228 -4.63 -10.14 6.11
C LEU A 228 -5.22 -11.52 5.85
N GLU A 229 -4.73 -12.20 4.82
CA GLU A 229 -5.17 -13.55 4.48
C GLU A 229 -4.67 -14.54 5.53
N SER A 230 -5.57 -15.35 6.10
CA SER A 230 -5.22 -16.33 7.13
C SER A 230 -4.59 -17.59 6.53
N ALA A 231 -3.55 -18.10 7.18
CA ALA A 231 -2.94 -19.40 6.87
C ALA A 231 -3.58 -20.58 7.64
N GLY A 232 -4.77 -20.39 8.22
CA GLY A 232 -5.55 -21.45 8.88
C GLY A 232 -5.31 -21.61 10.39
N ALA A 233 -4.47 -20.77 11.00
CA ALA A 233 -4.28 -20.71 12.45
C ALA A 233 -4.31 -19.25 12.96
N PRO A 234 -4.64 -19.02 14.25
CA PRO A 234 -4.61 -17.68 14.84
C PRO A 234 -3.24 -17.02 14.69
N ASP A 235 -3.24 -15.74 14.32
CA ASP A 235 -2.03 -14.92 14.09
C ASP A 235 -1.03 -15.53 13.08
N ARG A 236 -1.51 -16.43 12.21
CA ARG A 236 -0.77 -16.97 11.06
C ARG A 236 -1.40 -16.49 9.76
N PHE A 237 -0.57 -15.94 8.89
CA PHE A 237 -0.99 -15.28 7.67
C PHE A 237 -0.35 -15.93 6.43
N SER A 238 -1.01 -15.80 5.29
CA SER A 238 -0.48 -16.27 4.00
C SER A 238 0.57 -15.31 3.46
N TRP A 239 1.69 -15.85 3.01
CA TRP A 239 2.81 -15.09 2.44
C TRP A 239 2.90 -15.30 0.93
N THR A 240 3.53 -14.37 0.21
CA THR A 240 3.80 -14.53 -1.22
C THR A 240 4.79 -15.63 -1.51
N SER A 241 5.68 -15.94 -0.57
CA SER A 241 6.71 -16.97 -0.66
C SER A 241 6.95 -17.61 0.70
N GLY A 242 7.06 -18.94 0.74
CA GLY A 242 7.37 -19.67 1.96
C GLY A 242 6.25 -19.62 3.02
N ALA A 243 6.61 -19.97 4.25
CA ALA A 243 5.69 -20.05 5.39
C ALA A 243 5.66 -18.76 6.24
N GLY A 244 6.46 -17.75 5.88
CA GLY A 244 6.67 -16.55 6.70
C GLY A 244 7.72 -16.73 7.82
N PRO A 245 7.86 -15.75 8.70
CA PRO A 245 8.84 -15.74 9.77
C PRO A 245 8.52 -16.73 10.91
N PRO A 246 9.54 -17.15 11.69
CA PRO A 246 9.34 -18.04 12.84
C PRO A 246 8.69 -17.36 14.06
N PHE A 247 8.45 -16.06 14.00
CA PHE A 247 7.81 -15.24 15.04
C PHE A 247 6.45 -14.71 14.56
N THR A 248 5.62 -14.21 15.48
CA THR A 248 4.33 -13.61 15.16
C THR A 248 4.45 -12.13 14.82
N ILE A 249 3.66 -11.67 13.86
CA ILE A 249 3.51 -10.25 13.56
C ILE A 249 2.39 -9.72 14.44
N GLY A 250 2.70 -8.76 15.29
CA GLY A 250 1.76 -8.18 16.26
C GLY A 250 1.28 -6.79 15.88
N SER A 251 0.30 -6.31 16.64
CA SER A 251 -0.12 -4.90 16.60
C SER A 251 1.04 -3.95 16.89
N GLY A 252 0.97 -2.74 16.35
CA GLY A 252 2.02 -1.73 16.44
C GLY A 252 3.17 -1.95 15.45
N THR A 253 3.16 -3.03 14.67
CA THR A 253 4.17 -3.26 13.64
C THR A 253 3.96 -2.30 12.46
N LEU A 254 4.97 -1.51 12.15
CA LEU A 254 4.99 -0.68 10.95
C LEU A 254 5.10 -1.54 9.70
N ALA A 255 4.46 -1.10 8.63
CA ALA A 255 4.48 -1.80 7.37
C ALA A 255 4.39 -0.86 6.18
N GLU A 256 4.73 -1.38 5.00
CA GLU A 256 4.39 -0.76 3.73
C GLU A 256 3.30 -1.59 3.04
N ALA A 257 2.22 -0.94 2.62
CA ALA A 257 1.13 -1.58 1.91
C ALA A 257 1.14 -1.18 0.44
N THR A 258 1.00 -2.17 -0.44
CA THR A 258 0.89 -1.97 -1.89
C THR A 258 -0.40 -2.60 -2.39
N ILE A 259 -1.31 -1.78 -2.92
CA ILE A 259 -2.63 -2.18 -3.40
C ILE A 259 -2.59 -2.26 -4.92
N THR A 260 -3.10 -3.35 -5.48
CA THR A 260 -3.20 -3.54 -6.93
C THR A 260 -4.53 -2.99 -7.43
N VAL A 261 -4.48 -1.91 -8.22
CA VAL A 261 -5.68 -1.17 -8.64
C VAL A 261 -6.09 -1.47 -10.08
N ALA A 262 -5.14 -1.76 -10.98
CA ALA A 262 -5.44 -2.21 -12.34
C ALA A 262 -4.31 -3.08 -12.87
N SER A 263 -4.62 -4.07 -13.70
CA SER A 263 -3.66 -4.76 -14.55
C SER A 263 -3.98 -4.41 -16.00
N ALA A 264 -3.29 -3.44 -16.58
CA ALA A 264 -3.50 -3.02 -17.97
C ALA A 264 -2.50 -3.73 -18.89
N ARG A 265 -2.86 -4.00 -20.14
CA ARG A 265 -1.88 -4.48 -21.13
C ARG A 265 -1.09 -3.28 -21.67
N PRO A 266 0.21 -3.39 -21.97
CA PRO A 266 0.98 -2.30 -22.57
C PRO A 266 0.34 -1.71 -23.82
N ILE A 267 -0.39 -2.54 -24.60
CA ILE A 267 -1.11 -2.09 -25.78
C ILE A 267 -2.22 -1.07 -25.46
N ASP A 268 -2.84 -1.13 -24.29
CA ASP A 268 -3.93 -0.22 -23.90
C ASP A 268 -3.43 1.21 -23.70
N ALA A 269 -2.16 1.39 -23.28
CA ALA A 269 -1.51 2.70 -23.15
C ALA A 269 -1.25 3.36 -24.51
N VAL A 270 -1.01 2.57 -25.57
CA VAL A 270 -0.78 3.09 -26.94
C VAL A 270 -2.09 3.50 -27.60
N PHE A 271 -3.17 2.75 -27.36
CA PHE A 271 -4.47 2.99 -28.00
C PHE A 271 -5.46 3.79 -27.13
N GLY A 272 -5.04 4.26 -25.94
CA GLY A 272 -5.83 5.15 -25.10
C GLY A 272 -7.13 4.55 -24.55
N ARG A 273 -7.23 3.21 -24.47
CA ARG A 273 -8.34 2.54 -23.78
C ARG A 273 -8.03 2.50 -22.29
N ALA A 274 -8.19 3.64 -21.63
CA ALA A 274 -8.36 3.65 -20.19
C ALA A 274 -9.77 3.14 -19.90
N ASP A 275 -9.88 1.99 -19.25
CA ASP A 275 -11.15 1.39 -18.85
C ASP A 275 -12.01 2.40 -18.08
N ARG A 276 -13.30 2.46 -18.43
CA ARG A 276 -14.35 3.18 -17.71
C ARG A 276 -14.68 2.50 -16.39
#